data_AF-A0A2G8L1V1-F1
#
_entry.id   AF-A0A2G8L1V1-F1
#
_cell.length_a   1.000
_cell.length_b   1.000
_cell.length_c   1.000
_cell.angle_alpha   90.00
_cell.angle_beta   90.00
_cell.angle_gamma   90.00
#
_symmetry.space_group_name_H-M   'P 1'
#
loop_
_entity.id
_entity.type
_entity.pdbx_description
1 polymer ?
#
loop_
_entity_poly.entity_id
_entity_poly.type
_entity_poly.pdbx_seq_one_letter_code
_entity_poly.pdbx_strand_id
1 'polypeptide(L)'
;MMLLQGTKKPIKTTYHEWSDEVTETLRGCFESTDWGVFQDDDTNNRVTAVSQYINFCVESIVPTKTRWVFPNSKPWLSKDLKVLMKQKHVAYHNKDYETARTRQREIKREIKRCKYQYGKKLERKFQCNDSRAAWKVMSTITGLELKKSDTAHATMDFINELNQFYCRFDEIDFSSCNSI
;
A
#
# COMPACT_ATOMS: atom_id res chain seq x y z
N MET A 1 9.12 30.86 3.05
CA MET A 1 9.08 30.35 1.66
C MET A 1 9.42 28.86 1.70
N MET A 2 8.44 27.96 1.57
CA MET A 2 8.73 26.51 1.50
C MET A 2 9.04 26.14 0.07
N LEU A 3 10.23 25.57 -0.15
CA LEU A 3 10.71 25.08 -1.43
C LEU A 3 9.80 23.94 -1.93
N LEU A 4 9.13 24.17 -3.05
CA LEU A 4 8.42 23.14 -3.81
C LEU A 4 9.46 22.26 -4.51
N GLN A 5 9.91 21.20 -3.83
CA GLN A 5 10.66 20.13 -4.50
C GLN A 5 9.75 19.49 -5.57
N GLY A 6 10.33 19.27 -6.76
CA GLY A 6 9.64 18.89 -7.99
C GLY A 6 8.54 17.85 -7.78
N THR A 7 7.30 18.26 -8.05
CA THR A 7 6.15 17.37 -7.90
C THR A 7 6.18 16.34 -9.03
N LYS A 8 6.50 15.08 -8.70
CA LYS A 8 6.26 13.94 -9.61
C LYS A 8 4.80 14.02 -10.12
N LYS A 9 4.56 13.70 -11.39
CA LYS A 9 3.21 13.80 -11.99
C LYS A 9 2.22 12.87 -11.25
N PRO A 10 0.95 13.27 -11.08
CA PRO A 10 -0.08 12.41 -10.51
C PRO A 10 -0.21 11.10 -11.31
N ILE A 11 -0.27 9.97 -10.62
CA ILE A 11 -0.43 8.65 -11.24
C ILE A 11 -1.92 8.30 -11.23
N LYS A 12 -2.45 7.90 -12.39
CA LYS A 12 -3.81 7.37 -12.50
C LYS A 12 -3.77 5.89 -12.13
N THR A 13 -4.45 5.50 -11.05
CA THR A 13 -4.59 4.11 -10.64
C THR A 13 -6.03 3.66 -10.86
N THR A 14 -6.20 2.57 -11.60
CA THR A 14 -7.47 1.85 -11.80
C THR A 14 -7.63 0.79 -10.72
N TYR A 15 -8.85 0.60 -10.22
CA TYR A 15 -9.18 -0.50 -9.32
C TYR A 15 -10.62 -0.95 -9.54
N HIS A 16 -10.87 -2.22 -9.29
CA HIS A 16 -12.21 -2.81 -9.25
C HIS A 16 -12.90 -2.43 -7.95
N GLU A 17 -14.11 -1.89 -8.04
CA GLU A 17 -14.90 -1.57 -6.86
C GLU A 17 -15.79 -2.76 -6.48
N TRP A 18 -15.39 -3.46 -5.42
CA TRP A 18 -16.16 -4.55 -4.84
C TRP A 18 -17.18 -4.01 -3.85
N SER A 19 -18.45 -4.31 -4.08
CA SER A 19 -19.55 -4.13 -3.14
C SER A 19 -20.30 -5.46 -2.97
N ASP A 20 -21.06 -5.59 -1.89
CA ASP A 20 -21.82 -6.82 -1.61
C ASP A 20 -22.81 -7.15 -2.75
N GLU A 21 -23.43 -6.11 -3.33
CA GLU A 21 -24.33 -6.22 -4.49
C GLU A 21 -23.60 -6.74 -5.74
N VAL A 22 -22.42 -6.20 -6.04
CA VAL A 22 -21.61 -6.62 -7.19
C VAL A 22 -21.11 -8.05 -7.01
N THR A 23 -20.71 -8.42 -5.79
CA THR A 23 -20.30 -9.81 -5.48
C THR A 23 -21.45 -10.79 -5.63
N GLU A 24 -22.66 -10.41 -5.23
CA GLU A 24 -23.83 -11.28 -5.36
C GLU A 24 -24.27 -11.41 -6.82
N THR A 25 -24.19 -10.32 -7.60
CA THR A 25 -24.45 -10.37 -9.05
C THR A 25 -23.44 -11.26 -9.77
N LEU A 26 -22.16 -11.17 -9.40
CA LEU A 26 -21.11 -12.03 -9.96
C LEU A 26 -21.30 -13.50 -9.57
N ARG A 27 -21.71 -13.77 -8.33
CA ARG A 27 -22.10 -15.11 -7.88
C ARG A 27 -23.25 -15.66 -8.72
N GLY A 28 -24.33 -14.89 -8.89
CA GLY A 28 -25.47 -15.30 -9.72
C GLY A 28 -25.07 -15.57 -11.17
N CYS A 29 -24.14 -14.78 -11.72
CA CYS A 29 -23.57 -15.03 -13.04
C CYS A 29 -22.92 -16.42 -13.11
N PHE A 30 -22.04 -16.75 -12.17
CA PHE A 30 -21.36 -18.05 -12.12
C PHE A 30 -22.28 -19.25 -11.85
N GLU A 31 -23.34 -19.05 -11.07
CA GLU A 31 -24.35 -20.09 -10.82
C GLU A 31 -25.20 -20.37 -12.07
N SER A 32 -25.41 -19.35 -12.91
CA SER A 32 -26.12 -19.48 -14.18
C SER A 32 -25.25 -19.98 -15.34
N THR A 33 -23.93 -20.02 -15.17
CA THR A 33 -23.00 -20.49 -16.21
C THR A 33 -23.06 -22.00 -16.35
N ASP A 34 -23.26 -22.47 -17.58
CA ASP A 34 -23.02 -23.87 -17.92
C ASP A 34 -21.51 -24.14 -18.03
N TRP A 35 -20.92 -24.64 -16.95
CA TRP A 35 -19.50 -24.99 -16.88
C TRP A 35 -19.11 -26.18 -17.77
N GLY A 36 -20.09 -26.97 -18.23
CA GLY A 36 -19.88 -28.09 -19.15
C GLY A 36 -19.34 -27.65 -20.51
N VAL A 37 -19.58 -26.40 -20.91
CA VAL A 37 -19.08 -25.81 -22.17
C VAL A 37 -17.56 -25.70 -22.21
N PHE A 38 -16.88 -25.67 -21.06
CA PHE A 38 -15.42 -25.59 -20.97
C PHE A 38 -14.72 -26.96 -20.87
N GLN A 39 -15.43 -28.06 -21.12
CA GLN A 39 -14.81 -29.37 -21.17
C GLN A 39 -13.82 -29.44 -22.35
N ASP A 40 -12.57 -29.76 -22.02
CA ASP A 40 -11.48 -29.98 -22.96
C ASP A 40 -10.61 -31.13 -22.42
N ASP A 41 -10.10 -31.96 -23.32
CA ASP A 41 -9.21 -33.08 -23.02
C ASP A 41 -7.84 -32.57 -22.51
N ASP A 42 -7.41 -31.41 -23.01
CA ASP A 42 -6.25 -30.71 -22.48
C ASP A 42 -6.63 -29.86 -21.26
N THR A 43 -6.02 -30.20 -20.13
CA THR A 43 -6.23 -29.50 -18.86
C THR A 43 -5.78 -28.05 -18.94
N ASN A 44 -4.73 -27.74 -19.71
CA ASN A 44 -4.21 -26.39 -19.80
C ASN A 44 -5.16 -25.48 -20.60
N ASN A 45 -5.73 -25.98 -21.70
CA ASN A 45 -6.78 -25.30 -22.45
C ASN A 45 -8.03 -25.07 -21.60
N ARG A 46 -8.49 -26.09 -20.85
CA ARG A 46 -9.63 -25.94 -19.93
C ARG A 46 -9.40 -24.84 -18.88
N VAL A 47 -8.26 -24.85 -18.20
CA VAL A 47 -7.93 -23.83 -17.17
C VAL A 47 -7.85 -22.44 -17.80
N THR A 48 -7.29 -22.33 -19.00
CA THR A 48 -7.19 -21.08 -19.73
C THR A 48 -8.57 -20.53 -20.11
N ALA A 49 -9.44 -21.36 -20.68
CA ALA A 49 -10.78 -20.97 -21.09
C ALA A 49 -11.65 -20.55 -19.89
N VAL A 50 -11.63 -21.33 -18.80
CA VAL A 50 -12.31 -20.99 -17.54
C VAL A 50 -11.78 -19.68 -16.97
N SER A 51 -10.46 -19.49 -16.94
CA SER A 51 -9.85 -18.24 -16.43
C SER A 51 -10.23 -17.03 -17.27
N GLN A 52 -10.26 -17.18 -18.60
CA GLN A 52 -10.69 -16.12 -19.51
C GLN A 52 -12.15 -15.74 -19.30
N TYR A 53 -13.02 -16.72 -19.13
CA TYR A 53 -14.44 -16.47 -18.86
C TYR A 53 -14.65 -15.78 -17.50
N ILE A 54 -13.98 -16.26 -16.44
CA ILE A 54 -14.04 -15.62 -15.11
C ILE A 54 -13.58 -14.16 -15.19
N ASN A 55 -12.46 -13.91 -15.87
CA ASN A 55 -11.96 -12.54 -16.07
C ASN A 55 -12.98 -11.68 -16.84
N PHE A 56 -13.59 -12.22 -17.89
CA PHE A 56 -14.64 -11.55 -18.64
C PHE A 56 -15.86 -11.18 -17.76
N CYS A 57 -16.33 -12.10 -16.92
CA CYS A 57 -17.41 -11.84 -15.97
C CYS A 57 -17.03 -10.75 -14.97
N VAL A 58 -15.80 -10.79 -14.44
CA VAL A 58 -15.29 -9.77 -13.52
C VAL A 58 -15.22 -8.41 -14.22
N GLU A 59 -14.68 -8.33 -15.43
CA GLU A 59 -14.57 -7.08 -16.19
C GLU A 59 -15.94 -6.51 -16.60
N SER A 60 -16.91 -7.37 -16.87
CA SER A 60 -18.25 -6.96 -17.30
C SER A 60 -19.14 -6.51 -16.13
N ILE A 61 -19.04 -7.20 -14.99
CA ILE A 61 -19.94 -6.99 -13.84
C ILE A 61 -19.33 -6.01 -12.83
N VAL A 62 -18.01 -6.07 -12.59
CA VAL A 62 -17.37 -5.28 -11.54
C VAL A 62 -16.99 -3.89 -12.07
N PRO A 63 -17.57 -2.80 -11.54
CA PRO A 63 -17.26 -1.48 -12.02
C PRO A 63 -15.79 -1.12 -11.81
N THR A 64 -15.14 -0.67 -12.88
CA THR A 64 -13.76 -0.15 -12.80
C THR A 64 -13.77 1.33 -12.45
N LYS A 65 -13.18 1.70 -11.31
CA LYS A 65 -13.02 3.09 -10.89
C LYS A 65 -11.59 3.56 -11.04
N THR A 66 -11.45 4.87 -11.25
CA THR A 66 -10.14 5.54 -11.35
C THR A 66 -9.94 6.48 -10.18
N ARG A 67 -8.73 6.49 -9.64
CA ARG A 67 -8.29 7.47 -8.63
C ARG A 67 -6.94 8.05 -9.05
N TRP A 68 -6.83 9.37 -8.92
CA TRP A 68 -5.55 10.06 -8.95
C TRP A 68 -4.81 9.87 -7.64
N VAL A 69 -3.62 9.26 -7.71
CA VAL A 69 -2.67 9.15 -6.63
C VAL A 69 -1.62 10.23 -6.81
N PHE A 70 -1.62 11.21 -5.92
CA PHE A 70 -0.61 12.27 -5.91
C PHE A 70 0.65 11.74 -5.21
N PRO A 71 1.86 11.97 -5.76
CA PRO A 71 3.10 11.47 -5.16
C PRO A 71 3.34 11.95 -3.73
N ASN A 72 2.85 13.15 -3.39
CA ASN A 72 2.92 13.69 -2.03
C ASN A 72 1.70 13.32 -1.16
N SER A 73 0.87 12.38 -1.61
CA SER A 73 -0.27 11.92 -0.81
C SER A 73 0.25 11.15 0.39
N LYS A 74 -0.09 11.64 1.59
CA LYS A 74 0.40 11.04 2.83
C LYS A 74 -0.21 9.64 2.98
N PRO A 75 0.59 8.58 3.15
CA PRO A 75 0.10 7.20 3.12
C PRO A 75 -0.82 6.86 4.31
N TRP A 76 -0.75 7.65 5.38
CA TRP A 76 -1.65 7.56 6.54
C TRP A 76 -2.97 8.31 6.37
N LEU A 77 -3.23 8.98 5.24
CA LEU A 77 -4.44 9.78 5.05
C LEU A 77 -5.70 8.89 4.83
N SER A 78 -6.55 8.79 5.85
CA SER A 78 -7.81 8.04 5.79
C SER A 78 -8.95 8.75 5.05
N LYS A 79 -9.98 7.99 4.63
CA LYS A 79 -11.25 8.51 4.08
C LYS A 79 -11.96 9.40 5.11
N ASP A 80 -12.05 8.96 6.36
CA ASP A 80 -12.71 9.70 7.45
C ASP A 80 -12.06 11.07 7.66
N LEU A 81 -10.73 11.12 7.62
CA LEU A 81 -9.98 12.36 7.74
C LEU A 81 -10.30 13.35 6.61
N LYS A 82 -10.51 12.85 5.37
CA LYS A 82 -10.94 13.69 4.24
C LYS A 82 -12.36 14.21 4.45
N VAL A 83 -13.27 13.39 4.98
CA VAL A 83 -14.64 13.80 5.31
C VAL A 83 -14.62 14.91 6.36
N LEU A 84 -13.86 14.74 7.45
CA LEU A 84 -13.70 15.76 8.50
C LEU A 84 -13.12 17.07 7.94
N MET A 85 -12.11 17.00 7.07
CA MET A 85 -11.56 18.19 6.40
C MET A 85 -12.60 18.90 5.55
N LYS A 86 -13.43 18.16 4.79
CA LYS A 86 -14.53 18.71 3.99
C LYS A 86 -15.59 19.35 4.88
N GLN A 87 -16.01 18.70 5.96
CA GLN A 87 -16.97 19.24 6.91
C GLN A 87 -16.46 20.53 7.56
N LYS A 88 -15.18 20.58 7.96
CA LYS A 88 -14.56 21.80 8.48
C LYS A 88 -14.60 22.92 7.45
N HIS A 89 -14.25 22.63 6.20
CA HIS A 89 -14.28 23.60 5.10
C HIS A 89 -15.68 24.19 4.88
N VAL A 90 -16.72 23.33 4.86
CA VAL A 90 -18.12 23.77 4.75
C VAL A 90 -18.53 24.63 5.95
N ALA A 91 -18.16 24.25 7.17
CA ALA A 91 -18.46 25.05 8.37
C ALA A 91 -17.81 26.45 8.32
N TYR A 92 -16.56 26.54 7.86
CA TYR A 92 -15.90 27.83 7.63
C TYR A 92 -16.62 28.68 6.57
N HIS A 93 -17.02 28.06 5.46
CA HIS A 93 -17.77 28.75 4.40
C HIS A 93 -19.10 29.30 4.92
N ASN A 94 -19.78 28.54 5.78
CA ASN A 94 -21.06 28.93 6.39
C ASN A 94 -20.89 29.87 7.61
N LYS A 95 -19.66 30.32 7.91
CA LYS A 95 -19.32 31.15 9.08
C LYS A 95 -19.71 30.52 10.44
N ASP A 96 -19.88 29.20 10.48
CA ASP A 96 -20.08 28.44 11.71
C ASP A 96 -18.72 28.05 12.31
N TYR A 97 -18.16 28.99 13.06
CA TYR A 97 -16.83 28.85 13.63
C TYR A 97 -16.78 27.83 14.77
N GLU A 98 -17.88 27.62 15.50
CA GLU A 98 -17.94 26.64 16.59
C GLU A 98 -17.88 25.20 16.06
N THR A 99 -18.66 24.91 15.02
CA THR A 99 -18.57 23.63 14.32
C THR A 99 -17.19 23.46 13.69
N ALA A 100 -16.64 24.50 13.04
CA ALA A 100 -15.31 24.43 12.46
C ALA A 100 -14.22 24.13 13.51
N ARG A 101 -14.31 24.72 14.71
CA ARG A 101 -13.39 24.49 15.83
C ARG A 101 -13.51 23.06 16.38
N THR A 102 -14.73 22.54 16.43
CA THR A 102 -14.99 21.14 16.83
C THR A 102 -14.41 20.16 15.82
N ARG A 103 -14.69 20.35 14.52
CA ARG A 103 -14.09 19.54 13.45
C ARG A 103 -12.57 19.64 13.43
N GLN A 104 -11.99 20.79 13.75
CA GLN A 104 -10.53 20.93 13.85
C GLN A 104 -9.93 20.07 14.99
N ARG A 105 -10.64 19.92 16.11
CA ARG A 105 -10.21 19.02 17.21
C ARG A 105 -10.30 17.57 16.79
N GLU A 106 -11.37 17.18 16.11
CA GLU A 106 -11.55 15.82 15.56
C GLU A 106 -10.47 15.49 14.53
N ILE A 107 -10.18 16.40 13.59
CA ILE A 107 -9.08 16.25 12.62
C ILE A 107 -7.75 15.99 13.33
N LYS A 108 -7.43 16.73 14.40
CA LYS A 108 -6.18 16.52 15.14
C LYS A 108 -6.12 15.14 15.79
N ARG A 109 -7.22 14.66 16.38
CA ARG A 109 -7.31 13.31 16.96
C ARG A 109 -7.17 12.25 15.87
N GLU A 110 -7.84 12.45 14.75
CA GLU A 110 -7.83 11.52 13.63
C GLU A 110 -6.46 11.41 12.96
N ILE A 111 -5.73 12.52 12.81
CA ILE A 111 -4.33 12.51 12.34
C ILE A 111 -3.45 11.66 13.26
N LYS A 112 -3.60 11.79 14.58
CA LYS A 112 -2.83 10.97 15.54
C LYS A 112 -3.17 9.49 15.39
N ARG A 113 -4.46 9.15 15.32
CA ARG A 113 -4.95 7.78 15.12
C ARG A 113 -4.40 7.17 13.82
N CYS A 114 -4.55 7.89 12.71
CA CYS A 114 -4.08 7.49 11.39
C CYS A 114 -2.57 7.24 11.35
N LYS A 115 -1.76 8.15 11.90
CA LYS A 115 -0.30 7.98 11.97
C LYS A 115 0.09 6.77 12.82
N TYR A 116 -0.57 6.58 13.95
CA TYR A 116 -0.33 5.44 14.84
C TYR A 116 -0.64 4.10 14.15
N GLN A 117 -1.80 3.98 13.52
CA GLN A 117 -2.18 2.78 12.77
C GLN A 117 -1.23 2.50 11.61
N TYR A 118 -0.81 3.54 10.89
CA TYR A 118 0.18 3.39 9.83
C TYR A 118 1.53 2.92 10.37
N GLY A 119 1.98 3.48 11.50
CA GLY A 119 3.18 3.02 12.21
C GLY A 119 3.11 1.54 12.58
N LYS A 120 2.02 1.10 13.19
CA LYS A 120 1.79 -0.34 13.49
C LYS A 120 1.80 -1.22 12.25
N LYS A 121 1.25 -0.74 11.13
CA LYS A 121 1.29 -1.48 9.86
C LYS A 121 2.72 -1.65 9.34
N LEU A 122 3.56 -0.62 9.51
CA LEU A 122 4.98 -0.71 9.15
C LEU A 122 5.73 -1.66 10.09
N GLU A 123 5.50 -1.56 11.39
CA GLU A 123 6.11 -2.42 12.42
C GLU A 123 5.82 -3.90 12.18
N ARG A 124 4.58 -4.27 11.84
CA ARG A 124 4.22 -5.64 11.47
C ARG A 124 5.06 -6.21 10.32
N LYS A 125 5.49 -5.37 9.36
CA LYS A 125 6.34 -5.82 8.26
C LYS A 125 7.75 -6.17 8.70
N PHE A 126 8.22 -5.62 9.83
CA PHE A 126 9.49 -6.02 10.44
C PHE A 126 9.37 -7.33 11.22
N GLN A 127 8.19 -7.62 11.79
CA GLN A 127 7.96 -8.84 12.57
C GLN A 127 7.91 -10.12 11.71
N CYS A 128 7.67 -10.02 10.40
CA CYS A 128 7.50 -11.18 9.51
C CYS A 128 8.82 -11.88 9.10
N ASN A 129 9.98 -11.56 9.70
CA ASN A 129 11.32 -12.05 9.31
C ASN A 129 11.62 -11.94 7.79
N ASP A 130 10.94 -11.03 7.09
CA ASP A 130 11.15 -10.73 5.69
C ASP A 130 12.04 -9.50 5.58
N SER A 131 13.35 -9.73 5.50
CA SER A 131 14.35 -8.68 5.36
C SER A 131 14.06 -7.75 4.18
N ARG A 132 13.52 -8.28 3.06
CA ARG A 132 13.18 -7.47 1.89
C ARG A 132 12.00 -6.54 2.18
N ALA A 133 10.98 -6.99 2.91
CA ALA A 133 9.88 -6.14 3.35
C ALA A 133 10.35 -5.07 4.34
N ALA A 134 11.19 -5.43 5.31
CA ALA A 134 11.80 -4.49 6.25
C ALA A 134 12.60 -3.39 5.54
N TRP A 135 13.44 -3.76 4.57
CA TRP A 135 14.21 -2.81 3.75
C TRP A 135 13.32 -1.88 2.91
N LYS A 136 12.23 -2.39 2.33
CA LYS A 136 11.23 -1.55 1.63
C LYS A 136 10.58 -0.53 2.57
N VAL A 137 10.29 -0.93 3.81
CA VAL A 137 9.73 -0.02 4.83
C VAL A 137 10.76 1.05 5.21
N MET A 138 12.01 0.69 5.44
CA MET A 138 13.09 1.64 5.75
C MET A 138 13.27 2.67 4.64
N SER A 139 13.30 2.22 3.38
CA SER A 139 13.32 3.09 2.20
C SER A 139 12.11 4.05 2.16
N THR A 140 10.91 3.54 2.48
CA THR A 140 9.68 4.35 2.51
C THR A 140 9.72 5.43 3.59
N ILE A 141 10.28 5.14 4.77
CA ILE A 141 10.38 6.09 5.89
C ILE A 141 11.43 7.16 5.60
N THR A 142 12.58 6.75 5.07
CA THR A 142 13.74 7.62 4.81
C THR A 142 13.59 8.44 3.52
N GLY A 143 12.66 8.08 2.64
CA GLY A 143 12.50 8.71 1.33
C GLY A 143 13.65 8.39 0.37
N LEU A 144 14.53 7.47 0.74
CA LEU A 144 15.60 6.96 -0.11
C LEU A 144 14.97 5.99 -1.10
N GLU A 145 14.65 6.46 -2.30
CA GLU A 145 14.27 5.54 -3.37
C GLU A 145 15.48 4.63 -3.64
N LEU A 146 15.25 3.32 -3.51
CA LEU A 146 16.20 2.30 -3.94
C LEU A 146 16.45 2.53 -5.43
N LYS A 147 17.51 3.28 -5.75
CA LYS A 147 18.09 3.23 -7.08
C LYS A 147 18.40 1.75 -7.31
N LYS A 148 17.91 1.19 -8.42
CA LYS A 148 18.39 -0.11 -8.87
C LYS A 148 19.89 0.08 -9.06
N SER A 149 20.69 -0.41 -8.12
CA SER A 149 22.13 -0.42 -8.29
C SER A 149 22.40 -1.31 -9.50
N ASP A 150 23.15 -0.82 -10.48
CA ASP A 150 23.72 -1.68 -11.50
C ASP A 150 24.66 -2.66 -10.78
N THR A 151 24.16 -3.84 -10.45
CA THR A 151 24.94 -4.97 -9.93
C THR A 151 25.80 -5.61 -11.02
N ALA A 152 26.16 -4.86 -12.06
CA ALA A 152 26.96 -5.33 -13.18
C ALA A 152 28.44 -5.60 -12.78
N HIS A 153 28.88 -5.12 -11.61
CA HIS A 153 30.29 -5.18 -11.17
C HIS A 153 30.52 -5.77 -9.77
N ALA A 154 29.55 -6.48 -9.19
CA ALA A 154 29.76 -7.13 -7.88
C ALA A 154 30.69 -8.35 -8.03
N THR A 155 31.99 -8.17 -7.76
CA THR A 155 32.98 -9.25 -7.71
C THR A 155 32.84 -10.07 -6.42
N MET A 156 33.30 -11.32 -6.43
CA MET A 156 33.25 -12.20 -5.26
C MET A 156 34.00 -11.60 -4.06
N ASP A 157 35.11 -10.91 -4.31
CA ASP A 157 35.90 -10.23 -3.27
C ASP A 157 35.12 -9.10 -2.60
N PHE A 158 34.37 -8.31 -3.38
CA PHE A 158 33.50 -7.26 -2.85
C PHE A 158 32.37 -7.84 -1.98
N ILE A 159 31.79 -8.97 -2.38
CA ILE A 159 30.76 -9.66 -1.57
C ILE A 159 31.38 -10.18 -0.26
N ASN A 160 32.58 -10.75 -0.31
CA ASN A 160 33.28 -11.22 0.88
C ASN A 160 33.67 -10.08 1.83
N GLU A 161 34.13 -8.94 1.31
CA GLU A 161 34.41 -7.73 2.09
C GLU A 161 33.15 -7.21 2.78
N LEU A 162 32.01 -7.17 2.07
CA LEU A 162 30.73 -6.78 2.67
C LEU A 162 30.30 -7.75 3.77
N ASN A 163 30.43 -9.06 3.56
CA ASN A 163 30.11 -10.05 4.57
C ASN A 163 30.96 -9.85 5.83
N GLN A 164 32.28 -9.67 5.69
CA GLN A 164 33.16 -9.35 6.83
C GLN A 164 32.74 -8.05 7.53
N PHE A 165 32.42 -7.01 6.76
CA PHE A 165 32.03 -5.71 7.30
C PHE A 165 30.71 -5.76 8.08
N TYR A 166 29.73 -6.56 7.67
CA TYR A 166 28.45 -6.66 8.37
C TYR A 166 28.45 -7.71 9.49
N CYS A 167 29.18 -8.82 9.33
CA CYS A 167 29.32 -9.84 10.37
C CYS A 167 30.16 -9.38 11.58
N ARG A 168 30.93 -8.29 11.47
CA ARG A 168 31.67 -7.70 12.61
C ARG A 168 30.78 -7.34 13.80
N PHE A 169 29.47 -7.19 13.58
CA PHE A 169 28.51 -6.88 14.65
C PHE A 169 27.93 -8.14 15.31
N ASP A 170 28.06 -9.31 14.67
CA ASP A 170 27.58 -10.59 15.22
C ASP A 170 28.58 -11.17 16.23
N GLU A 171 29.85 -10.74 16.18
CA GLU A 171 30.91 -11.11 17.14
C GLU A 171 30.91 -10.25 18.40
N ILE A 172 30.08 -9.20 18.48
CA ILE A 172 30.00 -8.33 19.65
C ILE A 172 29.02 -8.93 20.65
N ASP A 173 29.57 -9.60 21.67
CA ASP A 173 28.80 -10.00 22.85
C ASP A 173 28.53 -8.77 23.74
N PHE A 174 27.36 -8.16 23.56
CA PHE A 174 26.90 -7.00 24.33
C PHE A 174 26.67 -7.29 25.83
N SER A 175 26.82 -8.54 26.28
CA SER A 175 26.73 -8.89 27.70
C SER A 175 27.92 -8.42 28.55
N SER A 176 29.04 -8.07 27.92
CA SER A 176 30.29 -7.68 28.59
C SER A 176 30.36 -6.21 29.05
N CYS A 177 29.37 -5.37 28.73
CA CYS A 177 29.36 -3.95 29.12
C CYS A 177 28.51 -3.59 30.36
N ASN A 178 27.95 -4.57 31.09
CA ASN A 178 27.21 -4.33 32.34
C ASN A 178 28.02 -4.68 33.60
N SER A 179 29.17 -4.04 33.79
CA SER A 179 29.88 -4.05 35.06
C SER A 179 30.47 -2.67 35.34
N ILE A 180 29.63 -1.80 35.92
CA ILE A 180 30.03 -0.63 36.71
C ILE A 180 29.47 -0.84 38.11
#